data_AF-A0A7L0AE43-F1
#
_entry.id   AF-A0A7L0AE43-F1
#
_cell.length_a   1.000
_cell.length_b   1.000
_cell.length_c   1.000
_cell.angle_alpha   90.00
_cell.angle_beta   90.00
_cell.angle_gamma   90.00
#
_symmetry.space_group_name_H-M   'P 1'
#
loop_
_entity.id
_entity.type
_entity.pdbx_description
1 polymer ?
#
loop_
_entity_poly.entity_id
_entity_poly.type
_entity_poly.pdbx_seq_one_letter_code
_entity_poly.pdbx_strand_id
1 'polypeptide(L)'
;MSQRKRSKGSGFSQGDDGDEDFNLSQMPTHSQVQRNLERRSQDQVNQKVSELVQFLLVKDQKKIPIKRADILKKVIREYKDVYSEIVNRAGRTLQQVFGLQLVEIDTKHHIYILISNLPRAEGENLHRDNQTAKLGLLIIILSFIFMKGNSPKDSAVWEFLRRLRVQPGERHEVFGDVKKLVTEEFVRQK
;
A
#
# COMPACT_ATOMS: atom_id res chain seq x y z
N MET A 1 51.92 -19.56 -35.98
CA MET A 1 52.05 -18.21 -35.34
C MET A 1 50.71 -17.52 -35.43
N SER A 2 50.18 -16.78 -34.49
CA SER A 2 50.42 -16.60 -33.06
C SER A 2 49.35 -15.60 -32.63
N GLN A 3 48.47 -15.99 -31.69
CA GLN A 3 47.84 -15.13 -30.67
C GLN A 3 46.88 -14.00 -31.15
N ARG A 4 45.87 -13.52 -30.41
CA ARG A 4 45.49 -13.68 -29.00
C ARG A 4 44.04 -13.20 -28.79
N LYS A 5 43.36 -13.89 -27.88
CA LYS A 5 42.21 -13.51 -27.04
C LYS A 5 42.11 -12.01 -26.68
N ARG A 6 40.86 -11.54 -26.51
CA ARG A 6 40.42 -10.88 -25.26
C ARG A 6 38.89 -10.90 -25.06
N SER A 7 38.51 -11.32 -23.86
CA SER A 7 37.18 -11.35 -23.25
C SER A 7 36.73 -9.99 -22.71
N LYS A 8 35.42 -9.80 -22.56
CA LYS A 8 34.68 -9.09 -21.48
C LYS A 8 33.19 -9.30 -21.79
N GLY A 9 32.31 -9.77 -20.93
CA GLY A 9 32.16 -9.50 -19.50
C GLY A 9 30.85 -8.73 -19.32
N SER A 10 29.88 -9.38 -18.67
CA SER A 10 28.55 -8.92 -18.25
C SER A 10 28.47 -7.48 -17.73
N GLY A 11 27.38 -6.77 -18.06
CA GLY A 11 27.00 -5.49 -17.46
C GLY A 11 25.49 -5.26 -17.57
N PHE A 12 24.85 -5.22 -16.40
CA PHE A 12 23.43 -4.97 -16.15
C PHE A 12 23.13 -3.46 -16.16
N SER A 13 21.86 -3.11 -16.40
CA SER A 13 21.21 -1.80 -16.21
C SER A 13 21.51 -0.68 -17.21
N GLN A 14 20.46 -0.24 -17.91
CA GLN A 14 19.92 1.10 -17.63
C GLN A 14 18.43 1.11 -17.99
N GLY A 15 17.60 1.38 -16.98
CA GLY A 15 16.18 1.65 -17.17
C GLY A 15 16.05 2.92 -18.00
N ASP A 16 15.38 2.79 -19.13
CA ASP A 16 14.92 3.90 -19.95
C ASP A 16 13.63 4.42 -19.32
N ASP A 17 13.78 5.27 -18.30
CA ASP A 17 12.70 6.18 -17.86
C ASP A 17 12.64 7.34 -18.86
N GLY A 18 12.12 7.03 -20.05
CA GLY A 18 11.64 8.03 -20.98
C GLY A 18 10.37 8.66 -20.43
N ASP A 19 10.53 9.84 -19.83
CA ASP A 19 9.44 10.79 -19.59
C ASP A 19 8.91 11.27 -20.95
N GLU A 20 8.10 10.44 -21.60
CA GLU A 20 7.27 10.91 -22.70
C GLU A 20 6.26 11.92 -22.12
N ASP A 21 6.38 13.17 -22.57
CA ASP A 21 5.44 14.25 -22.27
C ASP A 21 4.03 13.85 -22.76
N PHE A 22 3.28 13.18 -21.89
CA PHE A 22 1.85 12.96 -22.10
C PHE A 22 1.17 14.31 -21.94
N ASN A 23 0.80 14.92 -23.06
CA ASN A 23 0.00 16.14 -23.07
C ASN A 23 -1.32 15.93 -22.30
N LEU A 24 -1.32 16.30 -21.02
CA LEU A 24 -2.39 16.08 -20.03
C LEU A 24 -3.54 17.10 -20.16
N SER A 25 -3.46 18.04 -21.10
CA SER A 25 -4.26 19.26 -21.09
C SER A 25 -5.52 19.24 -21.97
N GLN A 26 -5.78 18.19 -22.74
CA GLN A 26 -6.97 18.09 -23.58
C GLN A 26 -7.79 16.83 -23.28
N MET A 27 -8.80 16.98 -22.42
CA MET A 27 -9.83 15.95 -22.27
C MET A 27 -10.86 16.11 -23.40
N PRO A 28 -11.27 15.01 -24.06
CA PRO A 28 -12.30 15.07 -25.09
C PRO A 28 -13.61 15.61 -24.53
N THR A 29 -14.36 16.33 -25.37
CA THR A 29 -15.68 16.86 -25.03
C THR A 29 -16.69 15.72 -24.88
N HIS A 30 -17.73 15.88 -24.05
CA HIS A 30 -18.78 14.87 -23.85
C HIS A 30 -19.36 14.31 -25.16
N SER A 31 -19.58 15.15 -26.18
CA SER A 31 -20.07 14.76 -27.51
C SER A 31 -19.05 13.97 -28.36
N GLN A 32 -17.76 14.09 -28.06
CA GLN A 32 -16.68 13.30 -28.68
C GLN A 32 -16.54 11.95 -27.97
N VAL A 33 -16.66 11.92 -26.64
CA VAL A 33 -16.67 10.67 -25.85
C VAL A 33 -17.81 9.77 -26.30
N GLN A 34 -19.03 10.31 -26.45
CA GLN A 34 -20.20 9.54 -26.88
C GLN A 34 -20.00 8.90 -28.27
N ARG A 35 -19.52 9.67 -29.26
CA ARG A 35 -19.26 9.16 -30.62
C ARG A 35 -18.15 8.12 -30.67
N ASN A 36 -17.12 8.27 -29.85
CA ASN A 36 -16.05 7.27 -29.77
C ASN A 36 -16.47 6.01 -29.03
N LEU A 37 -17.37 6.14 -28.05
CA LEU A 37 -18.02 5.00 -27.41
C LEU A 37 -18.89 4.23 -28.41
N GLU A 38 -19.63 4.92 -29.29
CA GLU A 38 -20.40 4.29 -30.37
C GLU A 38 -19.54 3.57 -31.42
N ARG A 39 -18.30 4.01 -31.61
CA ARG A 39 -17.33 3.36 -32.50
C ARG A 39 -16.69 2.10 -31.91
N ARG A 40 -16.84 1.87 -30.60
CA ARG A 40 -16.19 0.79 -29.86
C ARG A 40 -17.24 -0.14 -29.28
N SER A 41 -16.94 -1.44 -29.20
CA SER A 41 -17.88 -2.35 -28.55
C SER A 41 -17.95 -2.03 -27.06
N GLN A 42 -19.16 -1.99 -26.51
CA GLN A 42 -19.41 -1.84 -25.08
C GLN A 42 -18.65 -2.90 -24.26
N ASP A 43 -18.44 -4.08 -24.82
CA ASP A 43 -17.68 -5.17 -24.18
C ASP A 43 -16.19 -4.83 -24.02
N GLN A 44 -15.58 -4.14 -24.99
CA GLN A 44 -14.18 -3.71 -24.90
C GLN A 44 -14.00 -2.66 -23.81
N VAL A 45 -14.95 -1.74 -23.68
CA VAL A 45 -14.93 -0.73 -22.61
C VAL A 45 -15.12 -1.40 -21.25
N ASN A 46 -16.05 -2.36 -21.13
CA ASN A 46 -16.25 -3.11 -19.90
C ASN A 46 -15.02 -3.94 -19.51
N GLN A 47 -14.33 -4.56 -20.47
CA GLN A 47 -13.07 -5.25 -20.22
C GLN A 47 -12.01 -4.30 -19.65
N LYS A 48 -11.89 -3.08 -20.19
CA LYS A 48 -10.97 -2.06 -19.69
C LYS A 48 -11.34 -1.54 -18.31
N VAL A 49 -12.62 -1.45 -18.00
CA VAL A 49 -13.10 -1.13 -16.64
C VAL A 49 -12.64 -2.21 -15.65
N SER A 50 -12.84 -3.49 -15.97
CA SER A 50 -12.40 -4.60 -15.12
C SER A 50 -10.88 -4.61 -14.92
N GLU A 51 -10.10 -4.37 -15.97
CA GLU A 51 -8.65 -4.26 -15.91
C GLU A 51 -8.21 -3.09 -15.01
N LEU A 52 -8.90 -1.94 -15.11
CA LEU A 52 -8.63 -0.78 -14.26
C LEU A 52 -8.94 -1.09 -12.78
N VAL A 53 -10.08 -1.70 -12.49
CA VAL A 53 -10.45 -2.08 -11.12
C VAL A 53 -9.39 -3.01 -10.53
N GLN A 54 -8.98 -4.05 -11.27
CA GLN A 54 -7.93 -4.96 -10.82
C GLN A 54 -6.60 -4.24 -10.55
N PHE A 55 -6.20 -3.34 -11.46
CA PHE A 55 -4.99 -2.54 -11.30
C PHE A 55 -5.03 -1.68 -10.03
N LEU A 56 -6.14 -1.01 -9.77
CA LEU A 56 -6.33 -0.15 -8.60
C LEU A 56 -6.26 -0.95 -7.29
N LEU A 57 -6.90 -2.12 -7.24
CA LEU A 57 -6.87 -3.02 -6.08
C LEU A 57 -5.45 -3.53 -5.79
N VAL A 58 -4.69 -3.93 -6.82
CA VAL A 58 -3.30 -4.39 -6.65
C VAL A 58 -2.39 -3.26 -6.15
N LYS A 59 -2.58 -2.03 -6.65
CA LYS A 59 -1.83 -0.86 -6.20
C LYS A 59 -2.12 -0.52 -4.74
N ASP A 60 -3.38 -0.57 -4.32
CA ASP A 60 -3.74 -0.33 -2.91
C ASP A 60 -3.19 -1.43 -1.98
N GLN A 61 -3.24 -2.70 -2.39
CA GLN A 61 -2.66 -3.80 -1.61
C GLN A 61 -1.16 -3.59 -1.36
N LYS A 62 -0.43 -3.11 -2.36
CA LYS A 62 1.01 -2.81 -2.26
C LYS A 62 1.32 -1.47 -1.61
N LYS A 63 0.30 -0.69 -1.24
CA LYS A 63 0.42 0.68 -0.68
C LYS A 63 1.28 1.60 -1.55
N ILE A 64 1.14 1.46 -2.88
CA ILE A 64 1.83 2.28 -3.87
C ILE A 64 0.87 3.39 -4.33
N PRO A 65 1.31 4.67 -4.37
CA PRO A 65 0.50 5.76 -4.91
C PRO A 65 0.02 5.48 -6.35
N ILE A 66 -1.24 5.79 -6.63
CA ILE A 66 -1.85 5.58 -7.94
C ILE A 66 -1.71 6.88 -8.73
N LYS A 67 -0.84 6.92 -9.74
CA LYS A 67 -0.67 8.12 -10.59
C LYS A 67 -1.56 8.03 -11.83
N ARG A 68 -2.10 9.16 -12.29
CA ARG A 68 -2.85 9.23 -13.56
C ARG A 68 -2.05 8.72 -14.76
N ALA A 69 -0.78 9.12 -14.86
CA ALA A 69 0.11 8.68 -15.93
C ALA A 69 0.27 7.15 -15.97
N ASP A 70 0.33 6.52 -14.79
CA ASP A 70 0.42 5.08 -14.64
C ASP A 70 -0.85 4.37 -15.16
N ILE A 71 -2.03 4.90 -14.83
CA ILE A 71 -3.32 4.40 -15.34
C ILE A 71 -3.36 4.51 -16.87
N LEU A 72 -2.98 5.67 -17.40
CA LEU A 72 -2.99 5.93 -18.84
C LEU A 72 -2.04 5.01 -19.59
N LYS A 73 -0.81 4.82 -19.10
CA LYS A 73 0.22 4.00 -19.75
C LYS A 73 -0.05 2.51 -19.64
N LYS A 74 -0.51 2.02 -18.48
CA LYS A 74 -0.60 0.57 -18.21
C LYS A 74 -1.92 -0.04 -18.67
N VAL A 75 -3.03 0.65 -18.41
CA VAL A 75 -4.39 0.10 -18.62
C VAL A 75 -5.05 0.68 -19.87
N ILE A 76 -5.09 2.01 -19.98
CA ILE A 76 -5.91 2.72 -20.97
C ILE A 76 -5.27 2.67 -22.35
N ARG A 77 -3.97 2.97 -22.47
CA ARG A 77 -3.17 2.94 -23.71
C ARG A 77 -3.81 3.75 -24.85
N GLU A 78 -4.56 3.09 -25.72
CA GLU A 78 -5.27 3.64 -26.88
C GLU A 78 -6.67 4.21 -26.56
N TYR A 79 -7.21 3.93 -25.37
CA TYR A 79 -8.56 4.33 -24.95
C TYR A 79 -8.62 5.72 -24.27
N LYS A 80 -7.69 6.63 -24.59
CA LYS A 80 -7.56 7.95 -23.92
C LYS A 80 -8.80 8.83 -24.11
N ASP A 81 -9.47 8.66 -25.25
CA ASP A 81 -10.69 9.32 -25.68
C ASP A 81 -11.94 8.94 -24.86
N VAL A 82 -11.92 7.78 -24.19
CA VAL A 82 -13.00 7.30 -23.30
C VAL A 82 -12.53 7.13 -21.86
N TYR A 83 -11.37 7.71 -21.52
CA TYR A 83 -10.75 7.60 -20.20
C TYR A 83 -11.71 7.98 -19.06
N SER A 84 -12.42 9.10 -19.21
CA SER A 84 -13.36 9.60 -18.20
C SER A 84 -14.47 8.61 -17.91
N GLU A 85 -15.01 7.96 -18.94
CA GLU A 85 -16.07 6.97 -18.81
C GLU A 85 -15.57 5.69 -18.13
N ILE A 86 -14.38 5.21 -18.51
CA ILE A 86 -13.76 4.03 -17.90
C ILE A 86 -13.50 4.27 -16.40
N VAL A 87 -12.92 5.43 -16.05
CA VAL A 87 -12.62 5.76 -14.65
C VAL A 87 -13.91 5.93 -13.83
N ASN A 88 -14.93 6.57 -14.40
CA ASN A 88 -16.22 6.74 -13.72
C ASN A 88 -16.90 5.38 -13.48
N ARG A 89 -16.93 4.49 -14.48
CA ARG A 89 -17.46 3.13 -14.30
C ARG A 89 -16.64 2.32 -13.29
N ALA A 90 -15.31 2.38 -13.37
CA ALA A 90 -14.45 1.70 -12.40
C ALA A 90 -14.65 2.22 -10.98
N GLY A 91 -14.80 3.54 -10.79
CA GLY A 91 -15.12 4.15 -9.50
C GLY A 91 -16.46 3.67 -8.94
N ARG A 92 -17.50 3.60 -9.79
CA ARG A 92 -18.80 3.04 -9.41
C ARG A 92 -18.69 1.57 -9.01
N THR A 93 -17.98 0.75 -9.78
CA THR A 93 -17.75 -0.66 -9.45
C THR A 93 -16.99 -0.83 -8.13
N LEU A 94 -15.94 -0.03 -7.90
CA LEU A 94 -15.20 -0.03 -6.63
C LEU A 94 -16.10 0.29 -5.44
N GLN A 95 -16.98 1.28 -5.60
CA GLN A 95 -17.89 1.67 -4.53
C GLN A 95 -18.99 0.63 -4.29
N GLN A 96 -19.59 0.10 -5.35
CA GLN A 96 -20.74 -0.81 -5.25
C GLN A 96 -20.36 -2.25 -4.89
N VAL A 97 -19.25 -2.75 -5.42
CA VAL A 97 -18.83 -4.16 -5.25
C VAL A 97 -17.85 -4.33 -4.10
N PHE A 98 -16.90 -3.39 -3.96
CA PHE A 98 -15.81 -3.50 -2.99
C PHE A 98 -15.97 -2.57 -1.78
N GLY A 99 -16.93 -1.63 -1.80
CA GLY A 99 -17.07 -0.63 -0.75
C GLY A 99 -15.87 0.34 -0.67
N LEU A 100 -15.13 0.50 -1.77
CA LEU A 100 -13.96 1.37 -1.87
C LEU A 100 -14.26 2.61 -2.71
N GLN A 101 -13.70 3.76 -2.31
CA GLN A 101 -13.79 5.02 -3.03
C GLN A 101 -12.42 5.43 -3.56
N LEU A 102 -12.36 5.75 -4.85
CA LEU A 102 -11.19 6.37 -5.47
C LEU A 102 -11.19 7.88 -5.20
N VAL A 103 -10.16 8.37 -4.52
CA VAL A 103 -10.03 9.79 -4.12
C VAL A 103 -8.72 10.36 -4.61
N GLU A 104 -8.77 11.56 -5.20
CA GLU A 104 -7.59 12.32 -5.60
C GLU A 104 -7.06 13.11 -4.39
N ILE A 105 -5.80 12.87 -4.02
CA ILE A 105 -5.14 13.55 -2.89
C ILE A 105 -4.25 14.70 -3.33
N ASP A 106 -3.80 14.67 -4.58
CA ASP A 106 -2.94 15.70 -5.14
C ASP A 106 -3.37 16.00 -6.57
N THR A 107 -3.95 17.18 -6.74
CA THR A 107 -4.44 17.67 -8.03
C THR A 107 -3.33 18.15 -8.95
N LYS A 108 -2.13 18.46 -8.43
CA LYS A 108 -0.99 18.90 -9.24
C LYS A 108 -0.32 17.72 -9.95
N HIS A 109 -0.16 16.62 -9.23
CA HIS A 109 0.48 15.41 -9.75
C HIS A 109 -0.51 14.32 -10.16
N HIS A 110 -1.82 14.59 -10.02
CA HIS A 110 -2.92 13.65 -10.26
C HIS A 110 -2.69 12.29 -9.60
N ILE A 111 -2.56 12.32 -8.27
CA ILE A 111 -2.34 11.14 -7.43
C ILE A 111 -3.63 10.76 -6.74
N TYR A 112 -3.97 9.48 -6.82
CA TYR A 112 -5.15 8.87 -6.25
C TYR A 112 -4.81 7.84 -5.18
N ILE A 113 -5.75 7.62 -4.28
CA ILE A 113 -5.77 6.55 -3.29
C ILE A 113 -7.14 5.88 -3.27
N LEU A 114 -7.20 4.64 -2.77
CA LEU A 114 -8.45 3.99 -2.42
C LEU A 114 -8.71 4.14 -0.92
N ILE A 115 -9.92 4.59 -0.58
CA ILE A 115 -10.39 4.69 0.80
C ILE A 115 -11.53 3.69 0.98
N SER A 116 -11.56 3.00 2.12
CA SER A 116 -12.69 2.14 2.45
C SER A 116 -13.84 2.96 3.04
N ASN A 117 -15.01 2.84 2.45
CA ASN A 117 -16.25 3.46 2.93
C ASN A 117 -17.07 2.48 3.77
N LEU A 118 -16.59 1.25 3.95
CA LEU A 118 -17.21 0.29 4.84
C LEU A 118 -16.99 0.75 6.28
N PRO A 119 -18.02 0.69 7.15
CA PRO A 119 -17.85 0.97 8.56
C PRO A 119 -16.74 0.07 9.08
N ARG A 120 -15.65 0.68 9.50
CA ARG A 120 -14.51 -0.03 10.07
C ARG A 120 -15.07 -0.77 11.27
N ALA A 121 -15.02 -2.10 11.29
CA ALA A 121 -15.35 -2.84 12.50
C ALA A 121 -14.40 -2.35 13.61
N GLU A 122 -14.89 -1.46 14.45
CA GLU A 122 -14.10 -0.70 15.42
C GLU A 122 -13.44 -1.63 16.45
N GLY A 123 -13.92 -2.87 16.58
CA GLY A 123 -13.34 -3.87 17.48
C GLY A 123 -12.25 -4.75 16.86
N GLU A 124 -12.41 -5.22 15.62
CA GLU A 124 -11.56 -6.31 15.11
C GLU A 124 -10.15 -5.85 14.72
N ASN A 125 -10.03 -4.67 14.11
CA ASN A 125 -8.72 -4.13 13.76
C ASN A 125 -8.03 -3.52 14.97
N LEU A 126 -8.72 -2.82 15.87
CA LEU A 126 -8.09 -2.31 17.11
C LEU A 126 -7.60 -3.46 18.00
N HIS A 127 -8.35 -4.55 18.12
CA HIS A 127 -7.92 -5.72 18.86
C HIS A 127 -6.76 -6.45 18.17
N ARG A 128 -6.80 -6.58 16.84
CA ARG A 128 -5.70 -7.17 16.05
C ARG A 128 -4.46 -6.29 16.04
N ASP A 129 -4.60 -4.97 15.96
CA ASP A 129 -3.52 -3.98 16.01
C ASP A 129 -2.90 -3.95 17.42
N ASN A 130 -3.72 -4.02 18.48
CA ASN A 130 -3.25 -4.11 19.85
C ASN A 130 -2.54 -5.44 20.14
N GLN A 131 -3.06 -6.57 19.65
CA GLN A 131 -2.36 -7.86 19.74
C GLN A 131 -1.05 -7.83 18.96
N THR A 132 -1.04 -7.25 17.76
CA THR A 132 0.17 -7.10 16.94
C THR A 132 1.20 -6.20 17.65
N ALA A 133 0.75 -5.12 18.28
CA ALA A 133 1.61 -4.24 19.07
C ALA A 133 2.18 -4.97 20.30
N LYS A 134 1.36 -5.73 21.03
CA LYS A 134 1.81 -6.56 22.16
C LYS A 134 2.85 -7.59 21.72
N LEU A 135 2.63 -8.27 20.59
CA LEU A 135 3.61 -9.19 20.00
C LEU A 135 4.90 -8.47 19.61
N GLY A 136 4.82 -7.28 19.02
CA GLY A 136 5.98 -6.45 18.72
C GLY A 136 6.79 -6.11 19.97
N LEU A 137 6.12 -5.71 21.05
CA LEU A 137 6.75 -5.44 22.34
C LEU A 137 7.42 -6.69 22.92
N LEU A 138 6.76 -7.85 22.85
CA LEU A 138 7.31 -9.14 23.26
C LEU A 138 8.60 -9.48 22.51
N ILE A 139 8.60 -9.35 21.18
CA ILE A 139 9.80 -9.62 20.35
C ILE A 139 10.95 -8.69 20.72
N ILE A 140 10.66 -7.41 21.01
CA ILE A 140 11.67 -6.44 21.45
C ILE A 140 12.28 -6.83 22.80
N ILE A 141 11.45 -7.25 23.76
CA ILE A 141 11.91 -7.73 25.08
C ILE A 141 12.75 -9.01 24.94
N LEU A 142 12.28 -9.98 24.16
CA LEU A 142 13.00 -11.23 23.91
C LEU A 142 14.35 -10.98 23.22
N SER A 143 14.39 -10.06 22.25
CA SER A 143 15.63 -9.64 21.57
C SER A 143 16.62 -9.04 22.57
N PHE A 144 16.14 -8.19 23.49
CA PHE A 144 16.98 -7.63 24.55
C PHE A 144 17.51 -8.69 25.52
N ILE A 145 16.67 -9.66 25.92
CA ILE A 145 17.06 -10.79 26.78
C ILE A 145 18.15 -11.62 26.08
N PHE A 146 17.94 -11.93 24.81
CA PHE A 146 18.90 -12.68 23.99
C PHE A 146 20.24 -11.93 23.88
N MET A 147 20.22 -10.63 23.60
CA MET A 147 21.42 -9.79 23.53
C MET A 147 22.19 -9.70 24.86
N LYS A 148 21.52 -9.93 26.00
CA LYS A 148 22.13 -9.91 27.34
C LYS A 148 22.61 -11.27 27.84
N GLY A 149 22.61 -12.30 27.00
CA GLY A 149 23.07 -13.65 27.38
C GLY A 149 22.00 -14.46 28.10
N ASN A 150 20.73 -14.32 27.69
CA ASN A 150 19.58 -15.13 28.08
C ASN A 150 19.08 -14.97 29.53
N SER A 151 19.81 -14.26 30.41
CA SER A 151 19.42 -14.02 31.80
C SER A 151 19.76 -12.60 32.28
N PRO A 152 19.11 -11.55 31.74
CA PRO A 152 19.22 -10.21 32.30
C PRO A 152 18.49 -10.14 33.64
N LYS A 153 18.97 -9.27 34.55
CA LYS A 153 18.22 -8.90 35.75
C LYS A 153 16.94 -8.15 35.35
N ASP A 154 15.86 -8.34 36.09
CA ASP A 154 14.57 -7.65 35.87
C ASP A 154 14.75 -6.12 35.76
N SER A 155 15.60 -5.53 36.59
CA SER A 155 15.89 -4.10 36.56
C SER A 155 16.40 -3.61 35.20
N ALA A 156 17.19 -4.42 34.49
CA ALA A 156 17.71 -4.09 33.17
C ALA A 156 16.59 -4.10 32.11
N VAL A 157 15.62 -5.02 32.23
CA VAL A 157 14.45 -5.08 31.35
C VAL A 157 13.55 -3.85 31.58
N TRP A 158 13.31 -3.49 32.85
CA TRP A 158 12.52 -2.29 33.18
C TRP A 158 13.20 -0.99 32.76
N GLU A 159 14.53 -0.89 32.88
CA GLU A 159 15.28 0.27 32.38
C GLU A 159 15.20 0.37 30.86
N PHE A 160 15.29 -0.75 30.15
CA PHE A 160 15.12 -0.81 28.70
C PHE A 160 13.71 -0.38 28.26
N LEU A 161 12.66 -0.87 28.92
CA LEU A 161 11.28 -0.44 28.66
C LEU A 161 11.10 1.07 28.91
N ARG A 162 11.73 1.62 29.96
CA ARG A 162 11.72 3.05 30.23
C ARG A 162 12.37 3.85 29.10
N ARG A 163 13.46 3.35 28.50
CA ARG A 163 14.11 3.96 27.32
C ARG A 163 13.19 3.94 26.08
N LEU A 164 12.32 2.93 25.98
CA LEU A 164 11.27 2.84 24.95
C LEU A 164 10.02 3.67 25.27
N ARG A 165 10.07 4.53 26.31
CA ARG A 165 8.93 5.33 26.81
C ARG A 165 7.77 4.50 27.35
N VAL A 166 8.00 3.22 27.64
CA VAL A 166 7.02 2.31 28.24
C VAL A 166 7.29 2.24 29.74
N GLN A 167 6.53 2.99 30.54
CA GLN A 167 6.76 3.07 31.99
C GLN A 167 6.01 1.98 32.77
N PRO A 168 6.67 1.28 33.70
CA PRO A 168 5.97 0.38 34.61
C PRO A 168 5.14 1.18 35.62
N GLY A 169 3.84 0.89 35.69
CA GLY A 169 2.91 1.48 36.67
C GLY A 169 1.94 2.52 36.11
N GLU A 170 2.17 3.02 34.90
CA GLU A 170 1.21 3.84 34.17
C GLU A 170 0.44 3.00 33.15
N ARG A 171 -0.85 3.30 32.95
CA ARG A 171 -1.64 2.67 31.88
C ARG A 171 -1.23 3.28 30.54
N HIS A 172 -0.60 2.46 29.70
CA HIS A 172 -0.27 2.84 28.34
C HIS A 172 -1.50 2.71 27.44
N GLU A 173 -1.72 3.65 26.52
CA GLU A 173 -2.89 3.66 25.63
C GLU A 173 -3.02 2.36 24.82
N VAL A 174 -1.90 1.82 24.34
CA VAL A 174 -1.85 0.59 23.54
C VAL A 174 -1.65 -0.69 24.36
N PHE A 175 -0.89 -0.62 25.47
CA PHE A 175 -0.42 -1.81 26.21
C PHE A 175 -1.16 -2.03 27.53
N GLY A 176 -1.96 -1.06 27.98
CA GLY A 176 -2.63 -1.11 29.28
C GLY A 176 -1.63 -1.12 30.42
N ASP A 177 -1.83 -2.02 31.39
CA ASP A 177 -0.89 -2.22 32.49
C ASP A 177 0.33 -3.03 32.01
N VAL A 178 1.40 -2.31 31.68
CA VAL A 178 2.66 -2.88 31.19
C VAL A 178 3.27 -3.86 32.21
N LYS A 179 3.13 -3.58 33.51
CA LYS A 179 3.73 -4.44 34.54
C LYS A 179 3.06 -5.80 34.48
N LYS A 180 1.73 -5.82 34.49
CA LYS A 180 0.93 -7.04 34.37
C LYS A 180 1.16 -7.75 33.03
N LEU A 181 1.24 -6.98 31.94
CA LEU A 181 1.50 -7.52 30.59
C LEU A 181 2.82 -8.30 30.55
N VAL A 182 3.91 -7.73 31.07
CA VAL A 182 5.24 -8.34 31.01
C VAL A 182 5.38 -9.50 32.00
N THR A 183 4.86 -9.38 33.23
CA THR A 183 5.08 -10.40 34.27
C THR A 183 4.06 -11.54 34.26
N GLU A 184 2.85 -11.30 33.76
CA GLU A 184 1.78 -12.32 33.75
C GLU A 184 1.44 -12.75 32.34
N GLU A 185 1.10 -11.81 31.45
CA GLU A 185 0.56 -12.14 30.13
C GLU A 185 1.62 -12.78 29.24
N PHE A 186 2.80 -12.17 29.11
CA PHE A 186 3.91 -12.71 28.31
C PHE A 186 4.53 -13.97 28.90
N VAL A 187 4.54 -14.12 30.23
CA VAL A 187 5.06 -15.32 30.89
C VAL A 187 4.11 -16.51 30.71
N ARG A 188 2.79 -16.25 30.64
CA ARG A 188 1.78 -17.30 30.45
C ARG A 188 1.61 -17.72 28.99
N GLN A 189 2.11 -16.92 28.04
CA GLN A 189 2.18 -17.31 26.64
C GLN A 189 3.26 -18.39 26.47
N LYS A 190 2.87 -19.57 25.99
CA LYS A 190 3.74 -20.72 25.76
C LYS A 190 3.99 -20.92 24.28
#